data_AF-A0A3M2BEM1-F1
#
_entry.id   AF-A0A3M2BEM1-F1
#
_cell.length_a   1.000
_cell.length_b   1.000
_cell.length_c   1.000
_cell.angle_alpha   90.00
_cell.angle_beta   90.00
_cell.angle_gamma   90.00
#
_symmetry.space_group_name_H-M   'P 1'
#
loop_
_entity.id
_entity.type
_entity.pdbx_description
1 polymer ?
#
loop_
_entity_poly.entity_id
_entity_poly.type
_entity_poly.pdbx_seq_one_letter_code
_entity_poly.pdbx_strand_id
1 'polypeptide(L)'
;EIPDSVLQAQAEVRAAQEAWQQLESRWNTLRDTLQKLSDALDGMSRAQAQYRVLFREFQDLESQYNRIDRQVKRAFERFTQLQEASIAAAEQARLRIEQWEDEAFADVGEVMAARLRETGREIHYDTTDAQGVATFQGQNIEPGTWWVTARYEGPFTELYWNVRVELPKGEPTQIRLTRENAEERPKL
;
A
#
# COMPACT_ATOMS: atom_id res chain seq x y z
N GLU A 1 8.11 7.27 -10.22
CA GLU A 1 6.70 7.67 -10.02
C GLU A 1 5.83 6.42 -10.11
N ILE A 2 4.77 6.30 -9.30
CA ILE A 2 3.88 5.12 -9.37
C ILE A 2 3.15 5.17 -10.72
N PRO A 3 3.13 4.08 -11.52
CA PRO A 3 2.46 4.12 -12.80
C PRO A 3 0.95 4.39 -12.67
N ASP A 4 0.42 5.26 -13.53
CA ASP A 4 -1.01 5.61 -13.58
C ASP A 4 -1.93 4.38 -13.66
N SER A 5 -1.47 3.32 -14.33
CA SER A 5 -2.20 2.05 -14.42
C SER A 5 -2.42 1.39 -13.06
N VAL A 6 -1.46 1.51 -12.14
CA VAL A 6 -1.58 0.97 -10.77
C VAL A 6 -2.57 1.80 -9.97
N LEU A 7 -2.50 3.13 -10.07
CA LEU A 7 -3.42 4.04 -9.40
C LEU A 7 -4.87 3.83 -9.88
N GLN A 8 -5.06 3.64 -11.19
CA GLN A 8 -6.37 3.35 -11.77
C GLN A 8 -6.90 1.99 -11.28
N ALA A 9 -6.07 0.93 -11.29
CA ALA A 9 -6.49 -0.38 -10.80
C ALA A 9 -6.91 -0.33 -9.32
N GLN A 10 -6.17 0.41 -8.48
CA GLN A 10 -6.55 0.62 -7.08
C GLN A 10 -7.88 1.37 -6.93
N ALA A 11 -8.14 2.37 -7.78
CA ALA A 11 -9.42 3.08 -7.78
C ALA A 11 -10.59 2.16 -8.17
N GLU A 12 -10.41 1.31 -9.17
CA GLU A 12 -11.43 0.34 -9.61
C GLU A 12 -11.75 -0.71 -8.53
N VAL A 13 -10.72 -1.21 -7.82
CA VAL A 13 -10.90 -2.13 -6.68
C VAL A 13 -11.73 -1.47 -5.58
N ARG A 14 -11.41 -0.21 -5.23
CA ARG A 14 -12.15 0.54 -4.20
C ARG A 14 -13.62 0.70 -4.57
N ALA A 15 -13.90 1.12 -5.81
CA ALA A 15 -15.26 1.28 -6.29
C ALA A 15 -16.04 -0.06 -6.29
N ALA A 16 -15.38 -1.16 -6.66
CA ALA A 16 -16.01 -2.49 -6.62
C ALA A 16 -16.30 -2.97 -5.20
N GLN A 17 -15.39 -2.70 -4.25
CA GLN A 17 -15.58 -2.99 -2.84
C GLN A 17 -16.77 -2.24 -2.26
N GLU A 18 -16.88 -0.93 -2.52
CA GLU A 18 -18.00 -0.11 -2.07
C GLU A 18 -19.33 -0.62 -2.62
N ALA A 19 -19.37 -0.98 -3.91
CA ALA A 19 -20.57 -1.54 -4.53
C ALA A 19 -20.99 -2.88 -3.90
N TRP A 20 -20.02 -3.75 -3.62
CA TRP A 20 -20.27 -5.03 -2.93
C TRP A 20 -20.83 -4.80 -1.52
N GLN A 21 -20.20 -3.93 -0.72
CA GLN A 21 -20.65 -3.62 0.65
C GLN A 21 -22.07 -3.05 0.70
N GLN A 22 -22.42 -2.17 -0.25
CA GLN A 22 -23.78 -1.63 -0.34
C GLN A 22 -24.83 -2.72 -0.63
N LEU A 23 -24.51 -3.66 -1.52
CA LEU A 23 -25.39 -4.79 -1.84
C LEU A 23 -25.51 -5.75 -0.66
N GLU A 24 -24.41 -6.03 0.02
CA GLU A 24 -24.37 -6.91 1.20
C GLU A 24 -25.21 -6.32 2.35
N SER A 25 -25.12 -5.02 2.60
CA SER A 25 -25.96 -4.34 3.60
C SER A 25 -27.46 -4.50 3.30
N ARG A 26 -27.87 -4.31 2.04
CA ARG A 26 -29.26 -4.51 1.59
C ARG A 26 -29.69 -5.96 1.72
N TRP A 27 -28.83 -6.90 1.35
CA TRP A 27 -29.08 -8.33 1.48
C TRP A 27 -29.31 -8.75 2.93
N ASN A 28 -28.47 -8.28 3.86
CA ASN A 28 -28.62 -8.54 5.29
C ASN A 28 -29.94 -8.00 5.82
N THR A 29 -30.33 -6.78 5.43
CA THR A 29 -31.61 -6.20 5.84
C THR A 29 -32.79 -7.04 5.33
N LEU A 30 -32.78 -7.46 4.06
CA LEU A 30 -33.83 -8.33 3.50
C LEU A 30 -33.88 -9.69 4.20
N ARG A 31 -32.73 -10.30 4.47
CA ARG A 31 -32.63 -11.56 5.22
C ARG A 31 -33.28 -11.45 6.60
N ASP A 32 -32.95 -10.39 7.34
CA ASP A 32 -33.45 -10.18 8.68
C ASP A 32 -34.96 -9.87 8.68
N THR A 33 -35.46 -9.14 7.67
CA THR A 33 -36.91 -8.92 7.48
C THR A 33 -37.64 -10.21 7.16
N LEU A 34 -37.09 -11.05 6.27
CA LEU A 34 -37.67 -12.36 5.93
C LEU A 34 -37.72 -13.28 7.15
N GLN A 35 -36.68 -13.29 7.98
CA GLN A 35 -36.66 -14.06 9.22
C GLN A 35 -37.80 -13.62 10.16
N LYS A 36 -37.95 -12.32 10.39
CA LYS A 36 -39.02 -11.78 11.25
C LYS A 36 -40.42 -12.11 10.73
N LEU A 37 -40.62 -12.06 9.40
CA LEU A 37 -41.88 -12.44 8.78
C LEU A 37 -42.15 -13.94 8.91
N SER A 38 -41.13 -14.78 8.75
CA SER A 38 -41.23 -16.22 8.97
C SER A 38 -41.67 -16.52 10.41
N ASP A 39 -40.99 -15.94 11.40
CA ASP A 39 -41.29 -16.13 12.82
C ASP A 39 -42.74 -15.68 13.16
N ALA A 40 -43.19 -14.56 12.57
CA ALA A 40 -44.55 -14.06 12.76
C ALA A 40 -45.60 -14.98 12.11
N LEU A 41 -45.31 -15.53 10.93
CA LEU A 41 -46.20 -16.46 10.22
C LEU A 41 -46.34 -17.80 10.94
N ASP A 42 -45.26 -18.30 11.56
CA ASP A 42 -45.25 -19.56 12.31
C ASP A 42 -46.18 -19.53 13.54
N GLY A 43 -46.36 -18.36 14.15
CA GLY A 43 -47.30 -18.15 15.26
C GLY A 43 -48.77 -17.99 14.86
N MET A 44 -49.09 -17.96 13.56
CA MET A 44 -50.43 -17.62 13.06
C MET A 44 -51.15 -18.83 12.44
N SER A 45 -52.48 -18.84 12.55
CA SER A 45 -53.30 -19.81 11.81
C SER A 45 -53.46 -19.38 10.35
N ARG A 46 -53.24 -20.34 9.43
CA ARG A 46 -53.37 -20.13 7.97
C ARG A 46 -54.77 -19.68 7.53
N ALA A 47 -55.79 -19.95 8.36
CA ALA A 47 -57.16 -19.51 8.08
C ALA A 47 -57.36 -18.00 8.27
N GLN A 48 -56.51 -17.35 9.08
CA GLN A 48 -56.59 -15.93 9.37
C GLN A 48 -56.31 -15.09 8.12
N ALA A 49 -57.08 -14.00 7.95
CA ALA A 49 -56.87 -13.09 6.82
C ALA A 49 -55.49 -12.42 6.87
N GLN A 50 -55.00 -12.10 8.07
CA GLN A 50 -53.69 -11.49 8.29
C GLN A 50 -52.53 -12.38 7.83
N TYR A 51 -52.61 -13.70 8.08
CA TYR A 51 -51.63 -14.67 7.56
C TYR A 51 -51.49 -14.57 6.04
N ARG A 52 -52.63 -14.53 5.31
CA ARG A 52 -52.62 -14.45 3.84
C ARG A 52 -52.02 -13.16 3.30
N VAL A 53 -52.05 -12.07 4.07
CA VAL A 53 -51.42 -10.79 3.70
C VAL A 53 -49.92 -10.87 3.90
N LEU A 54 -49.47 -11.23 5.11
CA LEU A 54 -48.05 -11.35 5.44
C LEU A 54 -47.33 -12.41 4.59
N PHE A 55 -48.02 -13.51 4.24
CA PHE A 55 -47.47 -14.54 3.36
C PHE A 55 -47.19 -14.02 1.94
N ARG A 56 -48.05 -13.14 1.41
CA ARG A 56 -47.79 -12.51 0.10
C ARG A 56 -46.62 -11.54 0.16
N GLU A 57 -46.51 -10.77 1.24
CA GLU A 57 -45.38 -9.87 1.48
C GLU A 57 -44.07 -10.65 1.59
N PHE A 58 -44.08 -11.78 2.30
CA PHE A 58 -42.95 -12.71 2.36
C PHE A 58 -42.53 -13.19 0.98
N GLN A 59 -43.47 -13.64 0.14
CA GLN A 59 -43.17 -14.11 -1.22
C GLN A 59 -42.55 -13.02 -2.13
N ASP A 60 -43.01 -11.77 -1.99
CA ASP A 60 -42.43 -10.65 -2.74
C ASP A 60 -41.00 -10.35 -2.26
N LEU A 61 -40.79 -10.29 -0.95
CA LEU A 61 -39.47 -10.06 -0.36
C LEU A 61 -38.50 -11.20 -0.63
N GLU A 62 -38.95 -12.45 -0.67
CA GLU A 62 -38.14 -13.61 -1.04
C GLU A 62 -37.66 -13.50 -2.49
N SER A 63 -38.54 -13.05 -3.39
CA SER A 63 -38.19 -12.78 -4.78
C SER A 63 -37.17 -11.63 -4.92
N GLN A 64 -37.27 -10.60 -4.08
CA GLN A 64 -36.28 -9.52 -3.99
C GLN A 64 -34.94 -10.02 -3.43
N TYR A 65 -34.97 -10.79 -2.34
CA TYR A 65 -33.81 -11.40 -1.71
C TYR A 65 -33.01 -12.24 -2.70
N ASN A 66 -33.67 -13.13 -3.45
CA ASN A 66 -33.04 -13.97 -4.46
C ASN A 66 -32.38 -13.15 -5.58
N ARG A 67 -32.94 -11.99 -5.94
CA ARG A 67 -32.33 -11.08 -6.92
C ARG A 67 -31.09 -10.40 -6.36
N ILE A 68 -31.16 -9.91 -5.13
CA ILE A 68 -30.04 -9.24 -4.46
C ILE A 68 -28.91 -10.23 -4.15
N ASP A 69 -29.19 -11.47 -3.72
CA ASP A 69 -28.18 -12.51 -3.49
C ASP A 69 -27.31 -12.74 -4.74
N ARG A 70 -27.94 -12.85 -5.91
CA ARG A 70 -27.23 -12.96 -7.19
C ARG A 70 -26.43 -11.70 -7.55
N GLN A 71 -26.84 -10.53 -7.09
CA GLN A 71 -26.09 -9.29 -7.29
C GLN A 71 -24.87 -9.22 -6.36
N VAL A 72 -25.04 -9.59 -5.08
CA VAL A 72 -23.95 -9.67 -4.09
C VAL A 72 -22.86 -10.62 -4.59
N LYS A 73 -23.22 -11.84 -5.02
CA LYS A 73 -22.26 -12.82 -5.54
C LYS A 73 -21.46 -12.29 -6.73
N ARG A 74 -22.14 -11.69 -7.71
CA ARG A 74 -21.48 -11.08 -8.89
C ARG A 74 -20.60 -9.89 -8.52
N ALA A 75 -21.03 -9.06 -7.56
CA ALA A 75 -20.23 -7.94 -7.09
C ALA A 75 -18.97 -8.41 -6.36
N PHE A 76 -19.08 -9.46 -5.55
CA PHE A 76 -17.96 -10.08 -4.86
C PHE A 76 -16.96 -10.73 -5.84
N GLU A 77 -17.46 -11.48 -6.83
CA GLU A 77 -16.63 -12.05 -7.91
C GLU A 77 -15.87 -10.95 -8.67
N ARG A 78 -16.56 -9.86 -9.04
CA ARG A 78 -15.94 -8.71 -9.70
C ARG A 78 -14.88 -8.04 -8.82
N PHE A 79 -15.18 -7.83 -7.54
CA PHE A 79 -14.21 -7.26 -6.59
C PHE A 79 -12.96 -8.13 -6.50
N THR A 80 -13.13 -9.45 -6.36
CA THR A 80 -12.02 -10.42 -6.28
C THR A 80 -11.16 -10.38 -7.55
N GLN A 81 -11.78 -10.42 -8.73
CA GLN A 81 -11.07 -10.35 -10.02
C GLN A 81 -10.27 -9.04 -10.17
N LEU A 82 -10.86 -7.90 -9.80
CA LEU A 82 -10.17 -6.60 -9.85
C LEU A 82 -9.02 -6.55 -8.84
N GLN A 83 -9.21 -7.12 -7.65
CA GLN A 83 -8.16 -7.17 -6.63
C GLN A 83 -6.96 -7.98 -7.12
N GLU A 84 -7.20 -9.17 -7.68
CA GLU A 84 -6.14 -10.01 -8.26
C GLU A 84 -5.42 -9.31 -9.42
N ALA A 85 -6.17 -8.68 -10.32
CA ALA A 85 -5.59 -7.94 -11.45
C ALA A 85 -4.77 -6.73 -10.99
N SER A 86 -5.20 -6.02 -9.95
CA SER A 86 -4.48 -4.89 -9.37
C SER A 86 -3.15 -5.31 -8.75
N ILE A 87 -3.14 -6.43 -8.02
CA ILE A 87 -1.89 -7.01 -7.47
C ILE A 87 -0.94 -7.38 -8.61
N ALA A 88 -1.42 -8.03 -9.66
CA ALA A 88 -0.60 -8.38 -10.82
C ALA A 88 -0.04 -7.14 -11.54
N ALA A 89 -0.84 -6.08 -11.69
CA ALA A 89 -0.40 -4.83 -12.29
C ALA A 89 0.67 -4.12 -11.46
N ALA A 90 0.53 -4.12 -10.12
CA ALA A 90 1.53 -3.57 -9.21
C ALA A 90 2.85 -4.35 -9.28
N GLU A 91 2.80 -5.68 -9.35
CA GLU A 91 3.97 -6.53 -9.51
C GLU A 91 4.70 -6.26 -10.84
N GLN A 92 3.97 -6.17 -11.94
CA GLN A 92 4.54 -5.83 -13.25
C GLN A 92 5.18 -4.44 -13.27
N ALA A 93 4.55 -3.46 -12.62
CA ALA A 93 5.13 -2.13 -12.46
C ALA A 93 6.44 -2.19 -11.68
N ARG A 94 6.50 -2.95 -10.57
CA ARG A 94 7.72 -3.12 -9.78
C ARG A 94 8.86 -3.71 -10.61
N LEU A 95 8.60 -4.80 -11.34
CA LEU A 95 9.59 -5.45 -12.20
C LEU A 95 10.10 -4.51 -13.31
N ARG A 96 9.22 -3.68 -13.88
CA ARG A 96 9.62 -2.72 -14.90
C ARG A 96 10.49 -1.59 -14.34
N ILE A 97 10.19 -1.14 -13.12
CA ILE A 97 11.01 -0.15 -12.42
C ILE A 97 12.38 -0.76 -12.12
N GLU A 98 12.43 -1.99 -11.58
CA GLU A 98 13.66 -2.71 -11.30
C GLU A 98 14.51 -2.90 -12.56
N GLN A 99 13.91 -3.33 -13.68
CA GLN A 99 14.63 -3.44 -14.94
C GLN A 99 15.16 -2.09 -15.44
N TRP A 100 14.35 -1.03 -15.36
CA TRP A 100 14.79 0.31 -15.73
C TRP A 100 15.94 0.79 -14.83
N GLU A 101 15.90 0.49 -13.52
CA GLU A 101 16.98 0.81 -12.58
C GLU A 101 18.26 0.06 -12.96
N ASP A 102 18.19 -1.25 -13.20
CA ASP A 102 19.33 -2.07 -13.62
C ASP A 102 19.98 -1.51 -14.90
N GLU A 103 19.18 -1.13 -15.90
CA GLU A 103 19.68 -0.57 -17.16
C GLU A 103 20.21 0.86 -16.99
N ALA A 104 19.48 1.74 -16.31
CA ALA A 104 19.83 3.15 -16.15
C ALA A 104 21.08 3.35 -15.27
N PHE A 105 21.32 2.45 -14.32
CA PHE A 105 22.43 2.52 -13.38
C PHE A 105 23.53 1.48 -13.62
N ALA A 106 23.46 0.69 -14.70
CA ALA A 106 24.44 -0.35 -15.05
C ALA A 106 25.89 0.12 -14.94
N ASP A 107 26.20 1.29 -15.51
CA ASP A 107 27.56 1.82 -15.58
C ASP A 107 27.98 2.63 -14.34
N VAL A 108 27.05 2.92 -13.43
CA VAL A 108 27.33 3.79 -12.26
C VAL A 108 28.37 3.13 -11.35
N GLY A 109 28.33 1.81 -11.21
CA GLY A 109 29.35 1.07 -10.46
C GLY A 109 30.75 1.26 -11.04
N GLU A 110 30.89 1.25 -12.37
CA GLU A 110 32.17 1.45 -13.05
C GLU A 110 32.69 2.89 -12.88
N VAL A 111 31.80 3.88 -13.05
CA VAL A 111 32.14 5.29 -12.86
C VAL A 111 32.58 5.56 -11.41
N MET A 112 31.85 5.01 -10.44
CA MET A 112 32.20 5.13 -9.01
C MET A 112 33.55 4.47 -8.73
N ALA A 113 33.78 3.25 -9.23
CA ALA A 113 35.06 2.56 -9.06
C ALA A 113 36.23 3.30 -9.73
N ALA A 114 36.01 3.94 -10.88
CA ALA A 114 37.01 4.77 -11.54
C ALA A 114 37.34 6.01 -10.72
N ARG A 115 36.32 6.70 -10.17
CA ARG A 115 36.52 7.89 -9.32
C ARG A 115 37.20 7.57 -7.99
N LEU A 116 36.87 6.45 -7.35
CA LEU A 116 37.56 6.02 -6.12
C LEU A 116 39.03 5.72 -6.41
N ARG A 117 39.34 5.06 -7.53
CA ARG A 117 40.74 4.83 -7.96
C ARG A 117 41.50 6.11 -8.26
N GLU A 118 40.88 7.09 -8.90
CA GLU A 118 41.50 8.38 -9.23
C GLU A 118 41.77 9.23 -7.98
N THR A 119 40.84 9.22 -7.02
CA THR A 119 40.94 10.02 -5.79
C THR A 119 41.70 9.32 -4.67
N GLY A 120 41.88 8.00 -4.74
CA GLY A 120 42.45 7.19 -3.67
C GLY A 120 41.57 7.06 -2.42
N ARG A 121 40.30 7.50 -2.52
CA ARG A 121 39.34 7.49 -1.39
C ARG A 121 38.60 6.17 -1.31
N GLU A 122 38.10 5.86 -0.11
CA GLU A 122 37.27 4.70 0.17
C GLU A 122 35.84 5.12 0.54
N ILE A 123 34.87 4.22 0.29
CA ILE A 123 33.50 4.40 0.79
C ILE A 123 33.47 3.88 2.22
N HIS A 124 33.01 4.73 3.12
CA HIS A 124 32.87 4.44 4.54
C HIS A 124 31.42 4.12 4.88
N TYR A 125 31.20 3.06 5.67
CA TYR A 125 29.87 2.67 6.14
C TYR A 125 29.89 2.46 7.66
N ASP A 126 28.80 2.84 8.31
CA ASP A 126 28.54 2.59 9.72
C ASP A 126 27.02 2.54 9.96
N THR A 127 26.59 1.92 11.06
CA THR A 127 25.18 1.84 11.45
C THR A 127 24.96 2.64 12.71
N THR A 128 23.86 3.38 12.78
CA THR A 128 23.51 4.15 13.97
C THR A 128 23.30 3.25 15.18
N ASP A 129 23.84 3.65 16.33
CA ASP A 129 23.60 3.00 17.61
C ASP A 129 22.18 3.25 18.16
N ALA A 130 21.92 2.78 19.38
CA ALA A 130 20.64 2.97 20.06
C ALA A 130 20.28 4.45 20.34
N GLN A 131 21.25 5.38 20.23
CA GLN A 131 21.04 6.82 20.35
C GLN A 131 20.86 7.49 18.98
N GLY A 132 20.89 6.74 17.88
CA GLY A 132 20.76 7.25 16.53
C GLY A 132 22.07 7.86 16.00
N VAL A 133 23.22 7.49 16.56
CA VAL A 133 24.53 8.06 16.20
C VAL A 133 25.37 7.03 15.45
N ALA A 134 25.90 7.41 14.29
CA ALA A 134 26.95 6.69 13.58
C ALA A 134 28.28 7.44 13.76
N THR A 135 29.35 6.73 14.08
CA THR A 135 30.66 7.31 14.41
C THR A 135 31.73 6.69 13.54
N PHE A 136 32.26 7.47 12.60
CA PHE A 136 33.34 7.06 11.71
C PHE A 136 34.74 7.29 12.30
N GLN A 137 34.85 7.36 13.63
CA GLN A 137 36.13 7.59 14.32
C GLN A 137 37.07 6.40 14.11
N GLY A 138 38.32 6.67 13.74
CA GLY A 138 39.30 5.62 13.42
C GLY A 138 39.23 5.10 12.00
N GLN A 139 38.25 5.54 11.20
CA GLN A 139 38.29 5.44 9.76
C GLN A 139 39.12 6.63 9.25
N ASN A 140 40.16 6.40 8.44
CA ASN A 140 41.04 7.46 7.92
C ASN A 140 40.31 8.33 6.87
N ILE A 141 39.27 9.04 7.30
CA ILE A 141 38.48 9.92 6.43
C ILE A 141 39.29 11.19 6.16
N GLU A 142 39.70 11.36 4.92
CA GLU A 142 40.44 12.54 4.50
C GLU A 142 39.56 13.80 4.48
N PRO A 143 40.13 14.98 4.78
CA PRO A 143 39.43 16.24 4.64
C PRO A 143 38.92 16.50 3.21
N GLY A 144 37.88 17.33 3.09
CA GLY A 144 37.32 17.80 1.82
C GLY A 144 35.84 17.44 1.65
N THR A 145 35.38 17.44 0.40
CA THR A 145 33.96 17.22 0.10
C THR A 145 33.60 15.75 0.19
N TRP A 146 32.51 15.46 0.90
CA TRP A 146 31.90 14.13 1.01
C TRP A 146 30.39 14.20 0.77
N TRP A 147 29.81 13.08 0.37
CA TRP A 147 28.36 12.87 0.37
C TRP A 147 28.02 11.90 1.50
N VAL A 148 27.06 12.27 2.33
CA VAL A 148 26.50 11.41 3.37
C VAL A 148 25.14 10.93 2.90
N THR A 149 25.05 9.62 2.70
CA THR A 149 23.81 8.93 2.33
C THR A 149 23.29 8.12 3.50
N ALA A 150 22.01 8.26 3.83
CA ALA A 150 21.36 7.45 4.86
C ALA A 150 19.89 7.23 4.50
N ARG A 151 19.31 6.16 5.05
CA ARG A 151 17.89 5.85 4.92
C ARG A 151 17.29 5.44 6.25
N TYR A 152 16.03 5.84 6.48
CA TYR A 152 15.23 5.39 7.60
C TYR A 152 13.88 4.90 7.08
N GLU A 153 13.61 3.62 7.28
CA GLU A 153 12.36 2.99 6.84
C GLU A 153 11.26 3.17 7.88
N GLY A 154 10.26 3.98 7.55
CA GLY A 154 9.00 4.04 8.29
C GLY A 154 7.96 3.06 7.73
N PRO A 155 6.76 3.00 8.35
CA PRO A 155 5.68 2.09 7.92
C PRO A 155 5.13 2.38 6.53
N PHE A 156 5.07 3.65 6.13
CA PHE A 156 4.46 4.10 4.86
C PHE A 156 5.38 5.00 4.02
N THR A 157 6.47 5.47 4.61
CA THR A 157 7.41 6.39 3.99
C THR A 157 8.84 6.00 4.36
N GLU A 158 9.76 6.23 3.44
CA GLU A 158 11.19 6.23 3.68
C GLU A 158 11.65 7.68 3.83
N LEU A 159 12.47 7.96 4.84
CA LEU A 159 13.26 9.19 4.89
C LEU A 159 14.62 8.91 4.24
N TYR A 160 14.92 9.63 3.17
CA TYR A 160 16.16 9.49 2.42
C TYR A 160 17.01 10.76 2.55
N TRP A 161 18.27 10.59 2.94
CA TRP A 161 19.25 11.67 2.99
C TRP A 161 20.34 11.45 1.94
N ASN A 162 20.66 12.50 1.19
CA ASN A 162 21.84 12.57 0.33
C ASN A 162 22.43 13.98 0.43
N VAL A 163 23.32 14.18 1.41
CA VAL A 163 23.76 15.51 1.83
C VAL A 163 25.24 15.69 1.50
N ARG A 164 25.57 16.77 0.77
CA ARG A 164 26.95 17.19 0.53
C ARG A 164 27.49 17.90 1.76
N VAL A 165 28.65 17.48 2.25
CA VAL A 165 29.33 18.06 3.42
C VAL A 165 30.79 18.36 3.11
N GLU A 166 31.35 19.35 3.79
CA GLU A 166 32.79 19.66 3.74
C GLU A 166 33.40 19.28 5.08
N LEU A 167 34.37 18.37 5.07
CA LEU A 167 35.08 17.94 6.27
C LEU A 167 36.38 18.75 6.41
N PRO A 168 36.50 19.61 7.43
CA PRO A 168 37.74 20.32 7.73
C PRO A 168 38.80 19.35 8.28
N LYS A 169 40.06 19.79 8.26
CA LYS A 169 41.17 19.00 8.81
C LYS A 169 41.18 19.08 10.33
N GLY A 170 41.10 17.93 11.00
CA GLY A 170 41.42 17.76 12.42
C GLY A 170 40.26 17.98 13.41
N GLU A 171 39.19 18.65 13.01
CA GLU A 171 38.02 18.86 13.88
C GLU A 171 36.91 17.82 13.60
N PRO A 172 36.32 17.22 14.64
CA PRO A 172 35.15 16.36 14.48
C PRO A 172 34.00 17.16 13.87
N THR A 173 33.45 16.68 12.75
CA THR A 173 32.28 17.27 12.13
C THR A 173 31.05 16.47 12.49
N GLN A 174 30.06 17.14 13.10
CA GLN A 174 28.78 16.52 13.38
C GLN A 174 27.77 16.93 12.31
N ILE A 175 27.13 15.92 11.72
CA ILE A 175 26.11 16.11 10.69
C ILE A 175 24.80 15.62 11.30
N ARG A 176 23.81 16.50 11.38
CA ARG A 176 22.50 16.16 11.92
C ARG A 176 21.54 15.83 10.78
N LEU A 177 21.08 14.58 10.75
CA LEU A 177 20.02 14.14 9.86
C LEU A 177 18.68 14.32 10.58
N THR A 178 17.80 15.12 10.00
CA THR A 178 16.46 15.42 10.53
C THR A 178 15.43 15.17 9.44
N ARG A 179 14.15 15.09 9.81
CA ARG A 179 13.08 15.01 8.80
C ARG A 179 13.05 16.25 7.89
N GLU A 180 13.48 17.41 8.39
CA GLU A 180 13.50 18.67 7.64
C GLU A 180 14.50 18.67 6.48
N ASN A 181 15.60 17.90 6.61
CA ASN A 181 16.60 17.74 5.54
C ASN A 181 16.56 16.36 4.88
N ALA A 182 15.49 15.60 5.11
CA ALA A 182 15.21 14.35 4.41
C ALA A 182 14.32 14.61 3.20
N GLU A 183 14.52 13.81 2.16
CA GLU A 183 13.51 13.59 1.14
C GLU A 183 12.55 12.50 1.65
N GLU A 184 11.25 12.82 1.76
CA GLU A 184 10.23 11.81 2.09
C GLU A 184 9.79 11.08 0.82
N ARG A 185 10.00 9.77 0.79
CA ARG A 185 9.63 8.91 -0.34
C ARG A 185 8.51 7.96 0.06
N PRO A 186 7.38 7.92 -0.67
CA PRO A 186 6.34 6.93 -0.40
C PRO A 186 6.86 5.52 -0.72
N LYS A 187 6.57 4.55 0.15
CA LYS A 187 6.86 3.14 -0.15
C LYS A 187 5.79 2.58 -1.09
N LEU A 188 6.24 1.84 -2.11
CA LEU A 188 5.41 1.00 -2.97
C LEU A 188 4.99 -0.29 -2.24
#